data_AF-A0A524FB58-F1
#
_entry.id   AF-A0A524FB58-F1
#
_cell.length_a   1.000
_cell.length_b   1.000
_cell.length_c   1.000
_cell.angle_alpha   90.00
_cell.angle_beta   90.00
_cell.angle_gamma   90.00
#
_symmetry.space_group_name_H-M   'P 1'
#
loop_
_entity.id
_entity.type
_entity.pdbx_description
1 polymer ?
#
loop_
_entity_poly.entity_id
_entity_poly.type
_entity_poly.pdbx_seq_one_letter_code
_entity_poly.pdbx_strand_id
1 'polypeptide(L)'
;MDIKSEYEKLYQHWLNEFEQTELTPLNKELYSHYKTALDYLNNYKLDQTDSIKLDVINSYKENFNYLFKDFAKIREIKIINAALALKVINLNILLESEKLFYQNLVSAVKGFKKVKTIDGEKIEELNTFEEKGGLESKENANLEQTKSSIQINEFLDTGLVIKAENEDFNYTLVRFLKKTPPLVGIDLLNYGPF
;
A
#
# COMPACT_ATOMS: atom_id res chain seq x y z
N MET A 1 -21.37 -23.40 -14.16
CA MET A 1 -20.52 -22.20 -13.99
C MET A 1 -19.16 -22.53 -14.56
N ASP A 2 -18.64 -21.75 -15.50
CA ASP A 2 -17.32 -22.01 -16.08
C ASP A 2 -16.23 -21.42 -15.18
N ILE A 3 -15.72 -22.24 -14.25
CA ILE A 3 -14.75 -21.80 -13.24
C ILE A 3 -13.44 -21.30 -13.88
N LYS A 4 -13.06 -21.82 -15.05
CA LYS A 4 -11.85 -21.38 -15.75
C LYS A 4 -12.02 -19.95 -16.26
N SER A 5 -13.15 -19.68 -16.91
CA SER A 5 -13.48 -18.31 -17.35
C SER A 5 -13.57 -17.35 -16.18
N GLU A 6 -14.14 -17.78 -15.05
CA GLU A 6 -14.25 -16.92 -13.87
C GLU A 6 -12.93 -16.63 -13.17
N TYR A 7 -12.03 -17.61 -13.12
CA TYR A 7 -10.67 -17.40 -12.65
C TYR A 7 -9.92 -16.41 -13.54
N GLU A 8 -10.01 -16.56 -14.86
CA GLU A 8 -9.35 -15.66 -15.81
C GLU A 8 -9.85 -14.21 -15.65
N LYS A 9 -11.16 -14.01 -15.51
CA LYS A 9 -11.72 -12.67 -15.27
C LYS A 9 -11.21 -12.05 -13.97
N LEU A 10 -11.14 -12.83 -12.89
CA LEU A 10 -10.59 -12.34 -11.62
C LEU A 10 -9.09 -12.04 -11.76
N TYR A 11 -8.33 -12.90 -12.45
CA TYR A 11 -6.90 -12.72 -12.68
C TYR A 11 -6.61 -11.45 -13.47
N GLN A 12 -7.33 -11.20 -14.57
CA GLN A 12 -7.16 -9.98 -15.35
C GLN A 12 -7.52 -8.73 -14.53
N HIS A 13 -8.55 -8.80 -13.70
CA HIS A 13 -8.89 -7.68 -12.82
C HIS A 13 -7.82 -7.45 -11.75
N TRP A 14 -7.34 -8.51 -11.11
CA TRP A 14 -6.22 -8.44 -10.17
C TRP A 14 -4.96 -7.88 -10.83
N LEU A 15 -4.64 -8.29 -12.06
CA LEU A 15 -3.48 -7.84 -12.79
C LEU A 15 -3.55 -6.33 -13.07
N ASN A 16 -4.71 -5.85 -13.55
CA ASN A 16 -4.94 -4.43 -13.74
C ASN A 16 -4.80 -3.64 -12.43
N GLU A 17 -5.32 -4.16 -11.32
CA GLU A 17 -5.18 -3.56 -10.00
C GLU A 17 -3.72 -3.59 -9.52
N PHE A 18 -2.95 -4.62 -9.84
CA PHE A 18 -1.54 -4.69 -9.47
C PHE A 18 -0.68 -3.70 -10.28
N GLU A 19 -0.92 -3.57 -11.58
CA GLU A 19 -0.11 -2.75 -12.48
C GLU A 19 -0.43 -1.25 -12.37
N GLN A 20 -1.70 -0.90 -12.15
CA GLN A 20 -2.13 0.49 -12.09
C GLN A 20 -1.88 1.09 -10.71
N THR A 21 -1.50 2.37 -10.66
CA THR A 21 -1.39 3.10 -9.38
C THR A 21 -2.77 3.43 -8.81
N GLU A 22 -3.75 3.64 -9.68
CA GLU A 22 -5.13 3.95 -9.29
C GLU A 22 -5.93 2.68 -8.97
N LEU A 23 -7.01 2.83 -8.22
CA LEU A 23 -7.92 1.73 -7.88
C LEU A 23 -8.76 1.36 -9.10
N THR A 24 -8.87 0.08 -9.41
CA THR A 24 -9.80 -0.37 -10.46
C THR A 24 -11.24 -0.35 -9.93
N PRO A 25 -12.25 -0.25 -10.81
CA PRO A 25 -13.64 -0.26 -10.38
C PRO A 25 -14.10 -1.62 -9.88
N LEU A 26 -14.50 -1.68 -8.60
CA LEU A 26 -15.09 -2.87 -7.99
C LEU A 26 -16.53 -2.55 -7.55
N ASN A 27 -17.48 -2.82 -8.44
CA ASN A 27 -18.90 -2.68 -8.10
C ASN A 27 -19.39 -3.88 -7.27
N LYS A 28 -20.55 -3.71 -6.61
CA LYS A 28 -21.17 -4.74 -5.78
C LYS A 28 -21.51 -6.01 -6.57
N GLU A 29 -21.87 -5.85 -7.84
CA GLU A 29 -22.25 -6.96 -8.72
C GLU A 29 -21.05 -7.85 -9.05
N LEU A 30 -19.92 -7.27 -9.46
CA LEU A 30 -18.65 -7.96 -9.74
C LEU A 30 -18.11 -8.64 -8.49
N TYR A 31 -18.12 -7.95 -7.35
CA TYR A 31 -17.71 -8.55 -6.09
C TYR A 31 -18.56 -9.78 -5.75
N SER A 32 -19.88 -9.66 -5.89
CA SER A 32 -20.81 -10.77 -5.65
C SER A 32 -20.59 -11.92 -6.62
N HIS A 33 -20.26 -11.62 -7.88
CA HIS A 33 -19.94 -12.59 -8.91
C HIS A 33 -18.69 -13.40 -8.57
N TYR A 34 -17.58 -12.74 -8.19
CA TYR A 34 -16.37 -13.42 -7.74
C TYR A 34 -16.61 -14.26 -6.49
N LYS A 35 -17.37 -13.72 -5.53
CA LYS A 35 -17.69 -14.45 -4.30
C LYS A 35 -18.52 -15.70 -4.58
N THR A 36 -19.49 -15.63 -5.49
CA THR A 36 -20.31 -16.78 -5.90
C THR A 36 -19.44 -17.86 -6.57
N ALA A 37 -18.47 -17.45 -7.39
CA ALA A 37 -17.51 -18.36 -8.01
C ALA A 37 -16.65 -19.09 -6.96
N LEU A 38 -16.17 -18.32 -5.98
CA LEU A 38 -15.35 -18.83 -4.89
C LEU A 38 -16.13 -19.81 -4.01
N ASP A 39 -17.37 -19.46 -3.64
CA ASP A 39 -18.25 -20.29 -2.83
C ASP A 39 -18.62 -21.59 -3.57
N TYR A 40 -18.90 -21.51 -4.87
CA TYR A 40 -19.13 -22.69 -5.70
C TYR A 40 -17.92 -23.63 -5.70
N LEU A 41 -16.73 -23.10 -5.94
CA LEU A 41 -15.48 -23.87 -6.00
C LEU A 41 -15.12 -24.46 -4.62
N ASN A 42 -15.27 -23.70 -3.54
CA ASN A 42 -14.96 -24.17 -2.18
C ASN A 42 -15.89 -25.32 -1.76
N ASN A 43 -17.19 -25.20 -2.05
CA ASN A 43 -18.19 -26.21 -1.72
C ASN A 43 -18.19 -27.43 -2.64
N TYR A 44 -17.46 -27.39 -3.75
CA TYR A 44 -17.34 -28.52 -4.67
C TYR A 44 -16.63 -29.71 -3.98
N LYS A 45 -17.33 -30.83 -3.85
CA LYS A 45 -16.80 -32.09 -3.30
C LYS A 45 -16.73 -33.13 -4.41
N LEU A 46 -15.62 -33.87 -4.49
CA LEU A 46 -15.55 -35.07 -5.32
C LEU A 46 -15.84 -36.30 -4.48
N ASP A 47 -16.51 -37.27 -5.11
CA ASP A 47 -16.52 -38.64 -4.64
C ASP A 47 -15.09 -39.19 -4.78
N GLN A 48 -14.55 -39.72 -3.68
CA GLN A 48 -13.12 -39.96 -3.38
C GLN A 48 -12.38 -40.98 -4.27
N THR A 49 -12.67 -41.05 -5.56
CA THR A 49 -12.23 -42.13 -6.45
C THR A 49 -10.85 -41.90 -7.07
N ASP A 50 -10.31 -40.67 -7.10
CA ASP A 50 -8.99 -40.35 -7.67
C ASP A 50 -8.22 -39.34 -6.81
N SER A 51 -7.07 -39.74 -6.26
CA SER A 51 -6.20 -38.86 -5.46
C SER A 51 -5.66 -37.68 -6.27
N ILE A 52 -5.22 -37.93 -7.51
CA ILE A 52 -4.65 -36.89 -8.39
C ILE A 52 -5.71 -35.82 -8.72
N LYS A 53 -6.96 -36.23 -9.00
CA LYS A 53 -8.04 -35.28 -9.28
C LYS A 53 -8.35 -34.41 -8.06
N LEU A 54 -8.31 -35.00 -6.86
CA LEU A 54 -8.51 -34.28 -5.62
C LEU A 54 -7.41 -33.23 -5.41
N ASP A 55 -6.15 -33.61 -5.60
CA ASP A 55 -5.00 -32.70 -5.44
C ASP A 55 -5.05 -31.52 -6.41
N VAL A 56 -5.36 -31.79 -7.69
CA VAL A 56 -5.51 -30.74 -8.71
C VAL A 56 -6.62 -29.75 -8.32
N ILE A 57 -7.75 -30.25 -7.83
CA ILE A 57 -8.89 -29.41 -7.45
C ILE A 57 -8.60 -28.62 -6.18
N ASN A 58 -7.91 -29.21 -5.21
CA ASN A 58 -7.47 -28.50 -4.01
C ASN A 58 -6.47 -27.39 -4.36
N SER A 59 -5.50 -27.65 -5.23
CA SER A 59 -4.57 -26.62 -5.72
C SER A 59 -5.33 -25.49 -6.42
N TYR A 60 -6.34 -25.81 -7.23
CA TYR A 60 -7.16 -24.79 -7.89
C TYR A 60 -7.97 -23.96 -6.88
N LYS A 61 -8.54 -24.57 -5.84
CA LYS A 61 -9.20 -23.88 -4.73
C LYS A 61 -8.24 -22.93 -4.03
N GLU A 62 -7.06 -23.39 -3.67
CA GLU A 62 -6.06 -22.60 -2.98
C GLU A 62 -5.63 -21.39 -3.80
N ASN A 63 -5.36 -21.59 -5.09
CA ASN A 63 -4.96 -20.51 -6.01
C ASN A 63 -6.05 -19.46 -6.19
N PHE A 64 -7.32 -19.86 -6.34
CA PHE A 64 -8.43 -18.92 -6.48
C PHE A 64 -8.64 -18.12 -5.18
N ASN A 65 -8.60 -18.79 -4.02
CA ASN A 65 -8.71 -18.14 -2.71
C ASN A 65 -7.54 -17.18 -2.46
N TYR A 66 -6.32 -17.57 -2.82
CA TYR A 66 -5.13 -16.72 -2.72
C TYR A 66 -5.30 -15.47 -3.58
N LEU A 67 -5.63 -15.64 -4.86
CA LEU A 67 -5.80 -14.52 -5.81
C LEU A 67 -6.85 -13.52 -5.34
N PHE A 68 -8.00 -14.01 -4.87
CA PHE A 68 -9.06 -13.14 -4.37
C PHE A 68 -8.66 -12.37 -3.10
N LYS A 69 -7.97 -13.04 -2.17
CA LYS A 69 -7.43 -12.40 -0.95
C LYS A 69 -6.37 -11.37 -1.28
N ASP A 70 -5.48 -11.69 -2.21
CA ASP A 70 -4.40 -10.80 -2.62
C ASP A 70 -4.94 -9.56 -3.32
N PHE A 71 -5.94 -9.73 -4.19
CA PHE A 71 -6.68 -8.62 -4.80
C PHE A 71 -7.26 -7.66 -3.75
N ALA A 72 -7.93 -8.19 -2.72
CA ALA A 72 -8.47 -7.37 -1.64
C ALA A 72 -7.37 -6.62 -0.86
N LYS A 73 -6.21 -7.26 -0.63
CA LYS A 73 -5.07 -6.65 0.07
C LYS A 73 -4.43 -5.51 -0.73
N ILE A 74 -4.24 -5.69 -2.04
CA ILE A 74 -3.67 -4.62 -2.89
C ILE A 74 -4.56 -3.39 -2.83
N ARG A 75 -5.88 -3.59 -2.92
CA ARG A 75 -6.86 -2.51 -2.80
C ARG A 75 -6.82 -1.85 -1.44
N GLU A 76 -6.77 -2.63 -0.36
CA GLU A 76 -6.63 -2.13 1.00
C GLU A 76 -5.40 -1.21 1.15
N ILE A 77 -4.24 -1.67 0.69
CA ILE A 77 -2.98 -0.90 0.74
C ILE A 77 -3.12 0.42 -0.03
N LYS A 78 -3.71 0.39 -1.23
CA LYS A 78 -3.93 1.60 -2.03
C LYS A 78 -4.86 2.59 -1.33
N ILE A 79 -5.92 2.10 -0.71
CA ILE A 79 -6.85 2.93 0.07
C ILE A 79 -6.14 3.57 1.26
N ILE A 80 -5.32 2.81 1.99
CA ILE A 80 -4.52 3.32 3.11
C ILE A 80 -3.56 4.39 2.62
N ASN A 81 -2.80 4.12 1.56
CA ASN A 81 -1.83 5.07 1.00
C ASN A 81 -2.49 6.37 0.56
N ALA A 82 -3.63 6.27 -0.11
CA ALA A 82 -4.40 7.44 -0.52
C ALA A 82 -4.95 8.22 0.69
N ALA A 83 -5.41 7.55 1.75
CA ALA A 83 -5.87 8.21 2.97
C ALA A 83 -4.74 8.91 3.73
N LEU A 84 -3.56 8.29 3.82
CA LEU A 84 -2.36 8.88 4.44
C LEU A 84 -1.89 10.12 3.68
N ALA A 85 -1.89 10.06 2.34
CA ALA A 85 -1.59 11.18 1.47
C ALA A 85 -2.72 12.23 1.38
N LEU A 86 -3.88 11.97 2.00
CA LEU A 86 -5.10 12.77 1.85
C LEU A 86 -5.53 12.98 0.38
N LYS A 87 -5.17 12.05 -0.52
CA LYS A 87 -5.57 12.07 -1.94
C LYS A 87 -7.06 11.74 -2.05
N VAL A 88 -7.81 12.56 -2.77
CA VAL A 88 -9.24 12.31 -3.02
C VAL A 88 -9.41 11.10 -3.93
N ILE A 89 -10.16 10.10 -3.47
CA ILE A 89 -10.54 8.91 -4.24
C ILE A 89 -11.99 9.05 -4.70
N ASN A 90 -12.30 8.58 -5.90
CA ASN A 90 -13.68 8.44 -6.36
C ASN A 90 -14.41 7.36 -5.53
N LEU A 91 -15.44 7.73 -4.77
CA LEU A 91 -16.15 6.78 -3.92
C LEU A 91 -17.06 5.82 -4.70
N ASN A 92 -17.37 6.08 -5.97
CA ASN A 92 -18.27 5.24 -6.75
C ASN A 92 -17.65 3.91 -7.18
N ILE A 93 -16.31 3.85 -7.20
CA ILE A 93 -15.54 2.65 -7.62
C ILE A 93 -15.22 1.71 -6.44
N LEU A 94 -15.58 2.09 -5.22
CA LEU A 94 -15.30 1.36 -3.98
C LEU A 94 -16.53 0.58 -3.50
N LEU A 95 -16.29 -0.51 -2.79
CA LEU A 95 -17.31 -1.19 -2.02
C LEU A 95 -17.75 -0.34 -0.81
N GLU A 96 -18.98 -0.50 -0.33
CA GLU A 96 -19.46 0.28 0.83
C GLU A 96 -18.57 0.15 2.08
N SER A 97 -18.04 -1.06 2.33
CA SER A 97 -17.08 -1.29 3.41
C SER A 97 -15.76 -0.54 3.20
N GLU A 98 -15.27 -0.49 1.96
CA GLU A 98 -14.05 0.23 1.60
C GLU A 98 -14.26 1.76 1.73
N LYS A 99 -15.43 2.27 1.35
CA LYS A 99 -15.79 3.70 1.51
C LYS A 99 -15.76 4.12 2.98
N LEU A 100 -16.41 3.33 3.84
CA LEU A 100 -16.46 3.61 5.27
C LEU A 100 -15.04 3.55 5.88
N PHE A 101 -14.25 2.55 5.48
CA PHE A 101 -12.86 2.42 5.91
C PHE A 101 -12.01 3.64 5.52
N TYR A 102 -12.08 4.07 4.26
CA TYR A 102 -11.37 5.26 3.78
C TYR A 102 -11.78 6.54 4.53
N GLN A 103 -13.08 6.77 4.72
CA GLN A 103 -13.58 7.96 5.43
C GLN A 103 -13.10 8.02 6.89
N ASN A 104 -13.10 6.87 7.57
CA ASN A 104 -12.59 6.76 8.94
C ASN A 104 -11.08 7.04 9.00
N LEU A 105 -10.30 6.48 8.07
CA LEU A 105 -8.86 6.73 7.99
C LEU A 105 -8.54 8.21 7.71
N VAL A 106 -9.20 8.82 6.74
CA VAL A 106 -9.00 10.25 6.43
C VAL A 106 -9.32 11.12 7.64
N SER A 107 -10.38 10.80 8.38
CA SER A 107 -10.75 11.53 9.60
C SER A 107 -9.70 11.38 10.70
N ALA A 108 -9.16 10.16 10.88
CA ALA A 108 -8.09 9.88 11.84
C ALA A 108 -6.78 10.62 11.47
N VAL A 109 -6.37 10.56 10.20
CA VAL A 109 -5.17 11.25 9.70
C VAL A 109 -5.29 12.77 9.86
N LYS A 110 -6.46 13.34 9.52
CA LYS A 110 -6.73 14.77 9.75
C LYS A 110 -6.71 15.13 11.23
N GLY A 111 -7.30 14.30 12.09
CA GLY A 111 -7.25 14.48 13.54
C GLY A 111 -5.83 14.48 14.07
N PHE A 112 -5.02 13.52 13.64
CA PHE A 112 -3.61 13.40 14.02
C PHE A 112 -2.78 14.61 13.58
N LYS A 113 -2.95 15.07 12.32
CA LYS A 113 -2.29 16.29 11.84
C LYS A 113 -2.64 17.52 12.69
N LYS A 114 -3.91 17.66 13.11
CA LYS A 114 -4.33 18.76 14.01
C LYS A 114 -3.68 18.68 15.38
N VAL A 115 -3.54 17.48 15.97
CA VAL A 115 -2.87 17.31 17.26
C VAL A 115 -1.40 17.68 17.15
N LYS A 116 -0.69 17.19 16.12
CA LYS A 116 0.71 17.57 15.88
C LYS A 116 0.93 19.08 15.76
N THR A 117 0.00 19.80 15.12
CA THR A 117 0.09 21.28 15.05
C THR A 117 -0.08 21.96 16.42
N ILE A 118 -0.81 21.34 17.35
CA ILE A 118 -0.97 21.85 18.72
C ILE A 118 0.33 21.64 19.52
N ASP A 119 1.02 20.52 19.29
CA ASP A 119 2.29 20.17 19.94
C ASP A 119 3.50 20.99 19.45
N GLY A 120 3.29 21.94 18.53
CA GLY A 120 4.31 22.87 18.07
C GLY A 120 5.22 22.34 16.95
N GLU A 121 5.01 21.11 16.48
CA GLU A 121 5.66 20.60 15.27
C GLU A 121 5.04 21.26 14.04
N LYS A 122 5.78 22.18 13.40
CA LYS A 122 5.42 22.69 12.07
C LYS A 122 5.56 21.54 11.07
N ILE A 123 4.44 20.98 10.65
CA ILE A 123 4.41 19.98 9.58
C ILE A 123 4.79 20.70 8.29
N GLU A 124 6.00 20.45 7.78
CA GLU A 124 6.33 20.74 6.39
C GLU A 124 5.36 19.93 5.53
N GLU A 125 4.54 20.63 4.74
CA GLU A 125 3.57 20.01 3.85
C GLU A 125 4.32 19.07 2.89
N LEU A 126 4.13 17.77 3.05
CA LEU A 126 4.51 16.78 2.05
C LEU A 126 3.78 17.15 0.75
N ASN A 127 4.54 17.76 -0.17
CA ASN A 127 4.15 18.24 -1.49
C ASN A 127 2.80 17.71 -1.97
N THR A 128 1.78 18.53 -1.77
CA THR A 128 0.49 18.41 -2.46
C THR A 128 0.79 18.55 -3.95
N PHE A 129 0.78 17.45 -4.70
CA PHE A 129 0.71 17.51 -6.16
C PHE A 129 -0.70 18.00 -6.53
N GLU A 130 -0.86 19.32 -6.52
CA GLU A 130 -2.00 19.99 -7.14
C GLU A 130 -1.85 19.88 -8.66
N GLU A 131 -2.63 19.00 -9.29
CA GLU A 131 -2.89 19.11 -10.71
C GLU A 131 -3.73 20.37 -10.97
N LYS A 132 -3.09 21.30 -11.66
CA LYS A 132 -3.67 22.55 -12.15
C LYS A 132 -4.91 22.30 -13.01
N GLY A 133 -5.97 23.04 -12.71
CA GLY A 133 -7.02 23.37 -13.65
C GLY A 133 -7.56 24.77 -13.36
N GLY A 134 -7.26 25.74 -14.23
CA GLY A 134 -7.94 27.04 -14.27
C GLY A 134 -7.01 28.25 -14.28
N LEU A 135 -6.95 28.93 -15.43
CA LEU A 135 -6.30 30.22 -15.68
C LEU A 135 -6.68 31.27 -14.62
N GLU A 136 -5.69 32.06 -14.18
CA GLU A 136 -5.72 33.52 -14.40
C GLU A 136 -4.33 34.14 -14.18
N SER A 137 -3.93 34.92 -15.17
CA SER A 137 -2.73 35.73 -15.25
C SER A 137 -2.72 36.87 -14.24
N LYS A 138 -1.58 37.10 -13.58
CA LYS A 138 -0.95 38.42 -13.47
C LYS A 138 0.49 38.32 -12.95
N GLU A 139 1.35 39.01 -13.69
CA GLU A 139 2.76 39.26 -13.42
C GLU A 139 2.98 39.90 -12.05
N ASN A 140 4.06 39.54 -11.36
CA ASN A 140 5.19 40.44 -11.18
C ASN A 140 6.37 39.73 -10.53
N ALA A 141 7.54 39.97 -11.13
CA ALA A 141 8.84 39.50 -10.70
C ALA A 141 9.24 40.12 -9.35
N ASN A 142 9.85 39.32 -8.48
CA ASN A 142 11.10 39.72 -7.86
C ASN A 142 11.90 38.51 -7.36
N LEU A 143 13.13 38.43 -7.87
CA LEU A 143 14.18 37.52 -7.43
C LEU A 143 14.82 38.12 -6.17
N GLU A 144 14.69 37.45 -5.03
CA GLU A 144 15.65 37.63 -3.94
C GLU A 144 16.20 36.29 -3.49
N GLN A 145 17.46 36.08 -3.90
CA GLN A 145 18.36 35.09 -3.34
C GLN A 145 18.59 35.43 -1.86
N THR A 146 18.34 34.48 -0.97
CA THR A 146 19.01 34.47 0.34
C THR A 146 19.53 33.07 0.63
N LYS A 147 20.83 32.93 0.38
CA LYS A 147 21.67 31.88 0.96
C LYS A 147 21.72 32.12 2.47
N SER A 148 21.34 31.13 3.26
CA SER A 148 21.76 31.06 4.66
C SER A 148 22.09 29.61 5.00
N SER A 149 23.39 29.35 4.96
CA SER A 149 24.09 28.23 5.59
C SER A 149 23.67 28.07 7.05
N ILE A 150 23.20 26.87 7.41
CA ILE A 150 22.95 26.51 8.81
C ILE A 150 24.08 25.59 9.26
N GLN A 151 24.80 26.08 10.28
CA GLN A 151 25.88 25.40 11.00
C GLN A 151 25.28 24.28 11.86
N ILE A 152 25.87 23.08 11.79
CA ILE A 152 25.55 21.95 12.65
C ILE A 152 26.30 22.19 13.96
N ASN A 153 25.56 22.53 15.03
CA ASN A 153 26.08 22.51 16.39
C ASN A 153 25.52 21.29 17.13
N GLU A 154 26.44 20.50 17.66
CA GLU A 154 26.26 19.43 18.65
C GLU A 154 25.41 19.87 19.83
N PHE A 155 24.51 18.98 20.27
CA PHE A 155 24.03 18.79 21.65
C PHE A 155 23.10 17.56 21.62
N LEU A 156 23.06 16.61 22.55
CA LEU A 156 23.96 16.12 23.59
C LEU A 156 23.27 14.84 24.10
N ASP A 157 24.00 13.73 24.09
CA ASP A 157 24.05 12.71 25.15
C ASP A 157 22.87 12.67 26.15
N THR A 158 21.89 11.80 25.89
CA THR A 158 21.06 11.23 26.96
C THR A 158 21.29 9.73 26.97
N GLY A 159 22.17 9.31 27.88
CA GLY A 159 22.56 7.93 28.08
C GLY A 159 21.39 7.01 28.39
N LEU A 160 21.27 5.98 27.56
CA LEU A 160 20.73 4.68 27.96
C LEU A 160 21.88 3.68 27.84
N VAL A 161 22.56 3.45 28.96
CA VAL A 161 23.51 2.34 29.09
C VAL A 161 22.68 1.05 29.13
N ILE A 162 22.35 0.54 27.96
CA ILE A 162 21.88 -0.83 27.81
C ILE A 162 23.14 -1.69 27.95
N LYS A 163 23.20 -2.52 28.99
CA LYS A 163 24.25 -3.52 29.14
C LYS A 163 24.23 -4.40 27.90
N ALA A 164 25.25 -4.27 27.06
CA ALA A 164 25.45 -5.15 25.91
C ALA A 164 25.76 -6.55 26.44
N GLU A 165 24.81 -7.46 26.28
CA GLU A 165 25.13 -8.89 26.27
C GLU A 165 26.06 -9.11 25.08
N ASN A 166 27.28 -9.58 25.33
CA ASN A 166 28.21 -9.97 24.29
C ASN A 166 27.69 -11.27 23.66
N GLU A 167 26.68 -11.16 22.81
CA GLU A 167 26.32 -12.24 21.88
C GLU A 167 27.35 -12.22 20.74
N ASP A 168 28.04 -13.34 20.54
CA ASP A 168 28.93 -13.51 19.39
C ASP A 168 28.09 -13.46 18.11
N PHE A 169 28.23 -12.36 17.36
CA PHE A 169 27.52 -12.19 16.10
C PHE A 169 28.01 -13.20 15.05
N ASN A 170 27.13 -14.06 14.57
CA ASN A 170 27.42 -14.98 13.48
C ASN A 170 27.16 -14.30 12.12
N TYR A 171 28.21 -13.72 11.54
CA TYR A 171 28.13 -13.04 10.26
C TYR A 171 28.00 -14.04 9.10
N THR A 172 27.07 -13.78 8.17
CA THR A 172 26.93 -14.52 6.92
C THR A 172 27.17 -13.59 5.73
N LEU A 173 27.96 -14.05 4.77
CA LEU A 173 28.20 -13.31 3.53
C LEU A 173 27.00 -13.43 2.60
N VAL A 174 26.36 -12.31 2.30
CA VAL A 174 25.22 -12.22 1.38
C VAL A 174 25.66 -11.48 0.12
N ARG A 175 25.40 -12.08 -1.05
CA ARG A 175 25.68 -11.46 -2.36
C ARG A 175 24.38 -11.15 -3.09
N PHE A 176 24.19 -9.89 -3.46
CA PHE A 176 23.09 -9.47 -4.32
C PHE A 176 23.43 -9.75 -5.79
N LEU A 177 22.56 -10.48 -6.49
CA LEU A 177 22.74 -10.84 -7.91
C LEU A 177 22.04 -9.88 -8.88
N LYS A 178 21.23 -8.97 -8.37
CA LYS A 178 20.47 -7.97 -9.15
C LYS A 178 20.65 -6.61 -8.49
N LYS A 179 20.54 -5.53 -9.27
CA LYS A 179 20.54 -4.17 -8.76
C LYS A 179 19.31 -3.98 -7.89
N THR A 180 19.50 -3.81 -6.58
CA THR A 180 18.43 -3.54 -5.62
C THR A 180 18.39 -2.05 -5.32
N PRO A 181 17.21 -1.45 -5.11
CA PRO A 181 17.13 -0.08 -4.61
C PRO A 181 17.79 0.01 -3.22
N PRO A 182 18.31 1.19 -2.84
CA PRO A 182 18.81 1.38 -1.49
C PRO A 182 17.68 1.12 -0.48
N LEU A 183 18.03 0.41 0.58
CA LEU A 183 17.27 0.35 1.81
C LEU A 183 17.29 1.74 2.43
N VAL A 184 16.16 2.42 2.36
CA VAL A 184 15.95 3.72 2.96
C VAL A 184 15.07 3.51 4.19
N GLY A 185 15.50 4.03 5.34
CA GLY A 185 14.69 4.02 6.54
C GLY A 185 13.57 5.07 6.47
N ILE A 186 12.69 5.04 7.46
CA ILE A 186 11.59 6.02 7.58
C ILE A 186 12.07 7.46 7.80
N ASP A 187 13.31 7.60 8.23
CA ASP A 187 14.07 8.84 8.41
C ASP A 187 14.78 9.31 7.13
N LEU A 188 14.57 8.63 6.00
CA LEU A 188 15.22 8.89 4.71
C LEU A 188 16.74 8.68 4.70
N LEU A 189 17.29 8.00 5.72
CA LEU A 189 18.69 7.61 5.73
C LEU A 189 18.90 6.30 4.97
N ASN A 190 20.02 6.21 4.24
CA ASN A 190 20.38 5.01 3.47
C ASN A 190 21.10 4.00 4.39
N TYR A 191 20.50 2.82 4.56
CA TYR A 191 21.00 1.73 5.39
C TYR A 191 21.66 0.59 4.59
N GLY A 192 21.68 0.69 3.26
CA GLY A 192 22.47 -0.18 2.37
C GLY A 192 21.74 -0.52 1.07
N PRO A 193 22.27 -1.43 0.23
CA PRO A 193 23.68 -1.52 -0.11
C PRO A 193 24.06 -0.39 -1.10
N PHE A 194 25.29 0.10 -1.00
CA PHE A 194 25.91 1.00 -1.98
C PHE A 194 26.28 0.24 -3.27
#